data_AF-A0A1E8FUF2-F1
#
_entry.id   AF-A0A1E8FUF2-F1
#
_cell.length_a   1.000
_cell.length_b   1.000
_cell.length_c   1.000
_cell.angle_alpha   90.00
_cell.angle_beta   90.00
_cell.angle_gamma   90.00
#
_symmetry.space_group_name_H-M   'P 1'
#
loop_
_entity.id
_entity.type
_entity.pdbx_description
1 polymer ?
#
loop_
_entity_poly.entity_id
_entity_poly.type
_entity_poly.pdbx_seq_one_letter_code
_entity_poly.pdbx_strand_id
1 'polypeptide(L)'
;MTIIAAADGSALGNPGPAGWAWYVDDSCWQAGGWPHGTNNQGELMAVLDLFKSTAHLPHEDLRILCDSQYVINCITKWMPGWKRKGWRKADGKPVLNVDLLKEIDQAIAGRKYTFEWVKGHAGHDLNEAADERARAVALAYQQGTAAPVGPGFPGALQAVAAGPATPGVAAPAAPAGQPVQPAPAASRLLAEPALFGESGIFGQADLFSELDDEIRPGGIPAEDVVLELERELLRPDVRADIGRVGVLLHPDFAEIGSSGRYWTRDAMLMALEENPGEAVVLEPLSADRLSDTSILLTYRTVARSGTALRSSLWVLDRDQWRLRFHQGTPEK
;
A
#
# COMPACT_ATOMS: atom_id res chain seq x y z
N MET A 1 16.78 -25.74 -15.90
CA MET A 1 16.03 -24.98 -16.93
C MET A 1 15.54 -23.68 -16.28
N THR A 2 15.02 -22.73 -17.04
CA THR A 2 14.42 -21.51 -16.47
C THR A 2 12.98 -21.46 -16.91
N ILE A 3 12.06 -21.39 -15.95
CA ILE A 3 10.65 -21.20 -16.17
C ILE A 3 10.42 -19.69 -16.29
N ILE A 4 9.92 -19.24 -17.44
CA ILE A 4 9.55 -17.84 -17.67
C ILE A 4 8.04 -17.74 -17.61
N ALA A 5 7.52 -16.92 -16.70
CA ALA A 5 6.09 -16.72 -16.53
C ALA A 5 5.79 -15.24 -16.31
N ALA A 6 4.63 -14.77 -16.75
CA ALA A 6 4.08 -13.50 -16.28
C ALA A 6 3.06 -13.74 -15.16
N ALA A 7 2.91 -12.77 -14.26
CA ALA A 7 1.93 -12.81 -13.19
C ALA A 7 1.30 -11.43 -13.02
N ASP A 8 -0.04 -11.39 -13.02
CA ASP A 8 -0.81 -10.15 -13.02
C ASP A 8 -2.11 -10.27 -12.20
N GLY A 9 -2.64 -9.13 -11.76
CA GLY A 9 -3.87 -8.98 -11.00
C GLY A 9 -4.75 -7.86 -11.53
N SER A 10 -6.07 -8.07 -11.48
CA SER A 10 -7.05 -7.10 -11.95
C SER A 10 -8.17 -6.94 -10.93
N ALA A 11 -8.67 -5.72 -10.73
CA ALA A 11 -9.84 -5.46 -9.91
C ALA A 11 -10.80 -4.47 -10.59
N LEU A 12 -12.09 -4.81 -10.61
CA LEU A 12 -13.18 -3.97 -11.12
C LEU A 12 -13.73 -3.06 -10.01
N GLY A 13 -12.98 -2.00 -9.75
CA GLY A 13 -13.12 -1.18 -8.54
C GLY A 13 -12.14 -1.65 -7.46
N ASN A 14 -11.66 -0.74 -6.61
CA ASN A 14 -10.59 -1.02 -5.65
C ASN A 14 -10.98 -0.53 -4.24
N PRO A 15 -11.68 -1.36 -3.42
CA PRO A 15 -11.95 -2.78 -3.62
C PRO A 15 -13.20 -3.08 -4.48
N GLY A 16 -13.21 -4.26 -5.12
CA GLY A 16 -14.26 -4.74 -6.03
C GLY A 16 -14.03 -6.19 -6.45
N PRO A 17 -14.82 -6.76 -7.38
CA PRO A 17 -14.53 -8.07 -7.98
C PRO A 17 -13.11 -8.11 -8.52
N ALA A 18 -12.34 -9.10 -8.11
CA ALA A 18 -10.91 -9.16 -8.38
C ALA A 18 -10.51 -10.53 -8.94
N GLY A 19 -9.52 -10.53 -9.81
CA GLY A 19 -8.94 -11.71 -10.42
C GLY A 19 -7.42 -11.63 -10.42
N TRP A 20 -6.80 -12.79 -10.56
CA TRP A 20 -5.37 -12.98 -10.65
C TRP A 20 -5.08 -14.06 -11.68
N ALA A 21 -3.94 -13.98 -12.34
CA ALA A 21 -3.48 -15.03 -13.24
C ALA A 21 -1.96 -15.05 -13.34
N TRP A 22 -1.41 -16.24 -13.54
CA TRP A 22 -0.06 -16.39 -14.07
C TRP A 22 -0.11 -17.18 -15.37
N TYR A 23 0.84 -16.90 -16.26
CA TYR A 23 0.86 -17.42 -17.61
C TYR A 23 2.29 -17.75 -18.06
N VAL A 24 2.49 -18.98 -18.53
CA VAL A 24 3.73 -19.43 -19.22
C VAL A 24 3.43 -19.58 -20.71
N ASP A 25 2.40 -20.34 -21.03
CA ASP A 25 1.86 -20.55 -22.38
C ASP A 25 0.40 -21.04 -22.29
N ASP A 26 -0.28 -21.22 -23.43
CA ASP A 26 -1.69 -21.63 -23.47
C ASP A 26 -1.96 -23.01 -22.86
N SER A 27 -0.94 -23.87 -22.74
CA SER A 27 -1.03 -25.17 -22.08
C SER A 27 -0.63 -25.13 -20.60
N CYS A 28 -0.09 -24.00 -20.12
CA CYS A 28 0.48 -23.84 -18.79
C CYS A 28 0.16 -22.43 -18.24
N TRP A 29 -1.00 -22.31 -17.63
CA TRP A 29 -1.45 -21.08 -16.95
C TRP A 29 -2.45 -21.43 -15.86
N GLN A 30 -2.68 -20.50 -14.92
CA GLN A 30 -3.74 -20.60 -13.93
C GLN A 30 -4.33 -19.24 -13.64
N ALA A 31 -5.62 -19.21 -13.31
CA ALA A 31 -6.30 -18.00 -12.87
C ALA A 31 -7.32 -18.31 -11.77
N GLY A 32 -7.60 -17.29 -10.97
CA GLY A 32 -8.58 -17.35 -9.90
C GLY A 32 -8.93 -15.94 -9.43
N GLY A 33 -9.75 -15.82 -8.38
CA GLY A 33 -10.17 -14.50 -7.91
C GLY A 33 -11.21 -14.56 -6.81
N TRP A 34 -11.79 -13.40 -6.50
CA TRP A 34 -12.79 -13.23 -5.45
C TRP A 34 -13.87 -12.21 -5.86
N PRO A 35 -15.09 -12.32 -5.29
CA PRO A 35 -16.14 -11.31 -5.47
C PRO A 35 -15.75 -9.92 -4.92
N HIS A 36 -14.83 -9.86 -3.97
CA HIS A 36 -14.37 -8.62 -3.34
C HIS A 36 -12.89 -8.71 -2.95
N GLY A 37 -12.07 -7.87 -3.56
CA GLY A 37 -10.62 -7.78 -3.34
C GLY A 37 -10.06 -6.51 -3.97
N THR A 38 -8.75 -6.36 -3.92
CA THR A 38 -8.00 -5.22 -4.47
C THR A 38 -7.06 -5.67 -5.57
N ASN A 39 -6.58 -4.73 -6.40
CA ASN A 39 -5.59 -5.04 -7.43
C ASN A 39 -4.33 -5.69 -6.82
N ASN A 40 -3.79 -5.06 -5.79
CA ASN A 40 -2.60 -5.52 -5.07
C ASN A 40 -2.75 -6.94 -4.48
N GLN A 41 -3.96 -7.33 -4.06
CA GLN A 41 -4.23 -8.70 -3.61
C GLN A 41 -4.20 -9.69 -4.78
N GLY A 42 -4.75 -9.32 -5.93
CA GLY A 42 -4.67 -10.13 -7.15
C GLY A 42 -3.23 -10.33 -7.61
N GLU A 43 -2.46 -9.26 -7.72
CA GLU A 43 -1.07 -9.31 -8.17
C GLU A 43 -0.20 -10.18 -7.24
N LEU A 44 -0.34 -10.02 -5.91
CA LEU A 44 0.37 -10.85 -4.94
C LEU A 44 -0.04 -12.32 -5.03
N MET A 45 -1.31 -12.61 -5.25
CA MET A 45 -1.81 -13.98 -5.36
C MET A 45 -1.35 -14.66 -6.64
N ALA A 46 -1.28 -13.96 -7.77
CA ALA A 46 -0.74 -14.51 -9.01
C ALA A 46 0.69 -15.04 -8.81
N VAL A 47 1.53 -14.24 -8.14
CA VAL A 47 2.90 -14.65 -7.80
C VAL A 47 2.93 -15.79 -6.78
N LEU A 48 2.11 -15.73 -5.73
CA LEU A 48 2.00 -16.80 -4.74
C LEU A 48 1.61 -18.14 -5.38
N ASP A 49 0.57 -18.14 -6.21
CA ASP A 49 0.07 -19.33 -6.85
C ASP A 49 1.08 -19.90 -7.86
N LEU A 50 1.83 -19.06 -8.58
CA LEU A 50 2.93 -19.50 -9.44
C LEU A 50 4.02 -20.25 -8.64
N PHE A 51 4.44 -19.71 -7.48
CA PHE A 51 5.41 -20.39 -6.62
C PHE A 51 4.88 -21.73 -6.09
N LYS A 52 3.61 -21.76 -5.66
CA LYS A 52 2.95 -23.01 -5.21
C LYS A 52 2.83 -24.04 -6.34
N SER A 53 2.40 -23.61 -7.51
CA SER A 53 2.22 -24.44 -8.71
C SER A 53 3.53 -25.03 -9.23
N THR A 54 4.67 -24.42 -8.89
CA THR A 54 6.00 -24.90 -9.30
C THR A 54 6.80 -25.50 -8.13
N ALA A 55 6.18 -25.74 -6.97
CA ALA A 55 6.86 -26.20 -5.76
C ALA A 55 7.52 -27.59 -5.91
N HIS A 56 6.99 -28.46 -6.78
CA HIS A 56 7.59 -29.78 -7.09
C HIS A 56 8.88 -29.70 -7.90
N LEU A 57 9.27 -28.50 -8.35
CA LEU A 57 10.48 -28.23 -9.13
C LEU A 57 11.42 -27.26 -8.39
N PRO A 58 11.89 -27.56 -7.17
CA PRO A 58 12.62 -26.59 -6.31
C PRO A 58 13.95 -26.10 -6.91
N HIS A 59 14.51 -26.84 -7.87
CA HIS A 59 15.81 -26.53 -8.49
C HIS A 59 15.72 -25.73 -9.79
N GLU A 60 14.50 -25.55 -10.32
CA GLU A 60 14.28 -24.77 -11.54
C GLU A 60 14.22 -23.27 -11.20
N ASP A 61 14.93 -22.46 -11.98
CA ASP A 61 14.94 -21.01 -11.80
C ASP A 61 13.63 -20.41 -12.34
N LEU A 62 13.01 -19.51 -11.58
CA LEU A 62 11.83 -18.76 -12.03
C LEU A 62 12.22 -17.34 -12.47
N ARG A 63 11.90 -16.96 -13.71
CA ARG A 63 11.92 -15.57 -14.16
C ARG A 63 10.49 -15.08 -14.28
N ILE A 64 10.10 -14.16 -13.40
CA ILE A 64 8.72 -13.70 -13.27
C ILE A 64 8.62 -12.29 -13.86
N LEU A 65 7.81 -12.13 -14.91
CA LEU A 65 7.46 -10.85 -15.49
C LEU A 65 6.25 -10.29 -14.72
N CYS A 66 6.40 -9.08 -14.18
CA CYS A 66 5.33 -8.34 -13.51
C CYS A 66 5.42 -6.87 -13.88
N ASP A 67 4.30 -6.22 -14.11
CA ASP A 67 4.24 -4.76 -14.20
C ASP A 67 4.01 -4.08 -12.83
N SER A 68 3.59 -4.86 -11.83
CA SER A 68 3.46 -4.41 -10.45
C SER A 68 4.81 -4.25 -9.75
N GLN A 69 5.28 -3.00 -9.66
CA GLN A 69 6.39 -2.61 -8.79
C GLN A 69 6.07 -2.90 -7.31
N TYR A 70 4.79 -2.79 -6.91
CA TYR A 70 4.35 -3.09 -5.55
C TYR A 70 4.72 -4.53 -5.15
N VAL A 71 4.37 -5.53 -5.98
CA VAL A 71 4.69 -6.93 -5.72
C VAL A 71 6.19 -7.18 -5.69
N ILE A 72 6.91 -6.66 -6.70
CA ILE A 72 8.38 -6.80 -6.80
C ILE A 72 9.04 -6.25 -5.53
N ASN A 73 8.66 -5.06 -5.09
CA ASN A 73 9.24 -4.43 -3.91
C ASN A 73 8.84 -5.10 -2.60
N CYS A 74 7.58 -5.53 -2.46
CA CYS A 74 7.12 -6.35 -1.34
C CYS A 74 8.07 -7.53 -1.12
N ILE A 75 8.37 -8.28 -2.17
CA ILE A 75 9.14 -9.53 -2.08
C ILE A 75 10.64 -9.25 -1.97
N THR A 76 11.18 -8.30 -2.75
CA THR A 76 12.64 -8.11 -2.87
C THR A 76 13.22 -7.10 -1.88
N LYS A 77 12.48 -6.06 -1.50
CA LYS A 77 12.98 -4.95 -0.68
C LYS A 77 12.40 -4.96 0.74
N TRP A 78 11.09 -5.10 0.87
CA TRP A 78 10.39 -4.76 2.12
C TRP A 78 10.20 -5.94 3.07
N MET A 79 9.85 -7.11 2.54
CA MET A 79 9.58 -8.32 3.32
C MET A 79 10.70 -8.66 4.33
N PRO A 80 12.01 -8.59 3.99
CA PRO A 80 13.06 -8.85 4.98
C PRO A 80 13.01 -7.91 6.19
N GLY A 81 12.63 -6.65 5.99
CA GLY A 81 12.46 -5.66 7.06
C GLY A 81 11.22 -5.92 7.90
N TRP A 82 10.10 -6.24 7.26
CA TRP A 82 8.85 -6.57 7.95
C TRP A 82 8.96 -7.83 8.79
N LYS A 83 9.64 -8.87 8.31
CA LYS A 83 9.92 -10.09 9.09
C LYS A 83 10.66 -9.78 10.39
N ARG A 84 11.70 -8.94 10.32
CA ARG A 84 12.45 -8.48 11.50
C ARG A 84 11.58 -7.73 12.51
N LYS A 85 10.56 -7.01 12.03
CA LYS A 85 9.60 -6.26 12.85
C LYS A 85 8.33 -7.06 13.19
N GLY A 86 8.35 -8.39 13.06
CA GLY A 86 7.20 -9.24 13.38
C GLY A 86 5.97 -8.98 12.51
N TRP A 87 6.18 -8.57 11.25
CA TRP A 87 5.16 -8.19 10.27
C TRP A 87 4.28 -7.01 10.69
N ARG A 88 4.84 -6.09 11.46
CA ARG A 88 4.20 -4.85 11.89
C ARG A 88 4.89 -3.64 11.29
N LYS A 89 4.08 -2.60 11.05
CA LYS A 89 4.55 -1.26 10.71
C LYS A 89 5.00 -0.53 11.97
N ALA A 90 5.62 0.64 11.80
CA ALA A 90 6.05 1.49 12.92
C ALA A 90 4.89 1.91 13.84
N ASP A 91 3.67 2.01 13.30
CA ASP A 91 2.44 2.32 14.05
C ASP A 91 1.87 1.10 14.82
N GLY A 92 2.60 -0.02 14.89
CA GLY A 92 2.19 -1.26 15.54
C GLY A 92 1.14 -2.08 14.79
N LYS A 93 0.54 -1.53 13.73
CA LYS A 93 -0.47 -2.24 12.92
C LYS A 93 0.21 -3.28 12.03
N PRO A 94 -0.51 -4.35 11.64
CA PRO A 94 -0.01 -5.30 10.65
C PRO A 94 0.30 -4.60 9.32
N VAL A 95 1.28 -5.15 8.60
CA VAL A 95 1.54 -4.79 7.19
C VAL A 95 0.31 -5.13 6.36
N LEU A 96 -0.02 -4.31 5.35
CA LEU A 96 -1.12 -4.59 4.45
C LEU A 96 -0.86 -5.91 3.69
N ASN A 97 -1.89 -6.73 3.47
CA ASN A 97 -1.76 -8.03 2.82
C ASN A 97 -0.77 -8.99 3.51
N VAL A 98 -0.55 -8.83 4.82
CA VAL A 98 0.41 -9.63 5.61
C VAL A 98 0.21 -11.15 5.45
N ASP A 99 -1.04 -11.60 5.33
CA ASP A 99 -1.34 -13.03 5.21
C ASP A 99 -0.80 -13.59 3.89
N LEU A 100 -1.09 -12.93 2.76
CA LEU A 100 -0.52 -13.28 1.45
C LEU A 100 1.01 -13.20 1.47
N LEU A 101 1.58 -12.16 2.07
CA LEU A 101 3.03 -11.97 2.12
C LEU A 101 3.73 -13.05 2.94
N LYS A 102 3.11 -13.53 4.03
CA LYS A 102 3.64 -14.66 4.82
C LYS A 102 3.59 -15.97 4.04
N GLU A 103 2.53 -16.18 3.26
CA GLU A 103 2.45 -17.36 2.39
C GLU A 103 3.50 -17.30 1.27
N ILE A 104 3.73 -16.12 0.68
CA ILE A 104 4.79 -15.92 -0.32
C ILE A 104 6.15 -16.19 0.33
N ASP A 105 6.43 -15.63 1.51
CA ASP A 105 7.69 -15.86 2.24
C ASP A 105 7.98 -17.35 2.46
N GLN A 106 6.94 -18.14 2.75
CA GLN A 106 7.07 -19.59 2.86
C GLN A 106 7.32 -20.26 1.51
N ALA A 107 6.58 -19.87 0.48
CA ALA A 107 6.66 -20.48 -0.85
C ALA A 107 7.98 -20.19 -1.59
N ILE A 108 8.61 -19.04 -1.34
CA ILE A 108 9.89 -18.66 -1.96
C ILE A 108 11.10 -19.24 -1.22
N ALA A 109 10.92 -19.79 -0.02
CA ALA A 109 12.03 -20.28 0.79
C ALA A 109 12.81 -21.39 0.06
N GLY A 110 14.11 -21.17 -0.17
CA GLY A 110 14.97 -22.12 -0.88
C GLY A 110 14.80 -22.15 -2.40
N ARG A 111 13.97 -21.27 -2.97
CA ARG A 111 13.77 -21.14 -4.42
C ARG A 111 14.78 -20.16 -5.02
N LYS A 112 15.14 -20.39 -6.29
CA LYS A 112 15.85 -19.40 -7.11
C LYS A 112 14.86 -18.70 -8.01
N TYR A 113 14.80 -17.37 -7.91
CA TYR A 113 13.88 -16.57 -8.72
C TYR A 113 14.47 -15.20 -9.02
N THR A 114 14.01 -14.61 -10.11
CA THR A 114 14.24 -13.22 -10.49
C THR A 114 12.93 -12.59 -10.92
N PHE A 115 12.80 -11.29 -10.63
CA PHE A 115 11.72 -10.47 -11.18
C PHE A 115 12.26 -9.65 -12.34
N GLU A 116 11.49 -9.57 -13.41
CA GLU A 116 11.66 -8.63 -14.49
C GLU A 116 10.47 -7.68 -14.47
N TRP A 117 10.75 -6.42 -14.17
CA TRP A 117 9.72 -5.40 -14.30
C TRP A 117 9.47 -5.13 -15.77
N VAL A 118 8.22 -5.30 -16.20
CA VAL A 118 7.75 -4.92 -17.52
C VAL A 118 6.84 -3.70 -17.40
N LYS A 119 6.82 -2.85 -18.42
CA LYS A 119 5.93 -1.70 -18.38
C LYS A 119 4.50 -2.17 -18.68
N GLY A 120 3.54 -1.79 -17.84
CA GLY A 120 2.13 -2.01 -18.12
C GLY A 120 1.71 -1.36 -19.45
N HIS A 121 0.91 -2.09 -20.24
CA HIS A 121 0.47 -1.82 -21.62
C HIS A 121 1.39 -2.31 -22.76
N ALA A 122 0.75 -2.55 -23.91
CA ALA A 122 1.20 -3.23 -25.14
C ALA A 122 2.71 -3.38 -25.37
N GLY A 123 3.15 -4.62 -25.62
CA GLY A 123 4.51 -4.99 -26.01
C GLY A 123 5.07 -6.23 -25.30
N HIS A 124 4.28 -6.92 -24.47
CA HIS A 124 4.73 -8.05 -23.66
C HIS A 124 3.69 -9.17 -23.65
N ASP A 125 3.72 -10.04 -24.67
CA ASP A 125 2.72 -11.09 -24.92
C ASP A 125 2.36 -11.93 -23.68
N LEU A 126 3.36 -12.32 -22.86
CA LEU A 126 3.11 -13.09 -21.64
C LEU A 126 2.32 -12.27 -20.59
N ASN A 127 2.69 -11.01 -20.39
CA ASN A 127 2.03 -10.13 -19.42
C ASN A 127 0.62 -9.77 -19.89
N GLU A 128 0.43 -9.50 -21.17
CA GLU A 128 -0.89 -9.27 -21.77
C GLU A 128 -1.80 -10.48 -21.61
N ALA A 129 -1.27 -11.68 -21.83
CA ALA A 129 -2.01 -12.92 -21.62
C ALA A 129 -2.41 -13.13 -20.14
N ALA A 130 -1.58 -12.72 -19.20
CA ALA A 130 -1.88 -12.75 -17.76
C ALA A 130 -2.93 -11.70 -17.37
N ASP A 131 -2.78 -10.44 -17.82
CA ASP A 131 -3.76 -9.36 -17.59
C ASP A 131 -5.14 -9.75 -18.11
N GLU A 132 -5.22 -10.24 -19.35
CA GLU A 132 -6.48 -10.66 -19.98
C GLU A 132 -7.19 -11.71 -19.13
N ARG A 133 -6.45 -12.71 -18.64
CA ARG A 133 -6.99 -13.79 -17.81
C ARG A 133 -7.41 -13.30 -16.43
N ALA A 134 -6.60 -12.47 -15.78
CA ALA A 134 -6.94 -11.87 -14.49
C ALA A 134 -8.20 -11.00 -14.59
N ARG A 135 -8.30 -10.17 -15.63
CA ARG A 135 -9.47 -9.34 -15.93
C ARG A 135 -10.70 -10.17 -16.26
N ALA A 136 -10.55 -11.26 -17.02
CA ALA A 136 -11.65 -12.17 -17.33
C ALA A 136 -12.24 -12.81 -16.06
N VAL A 137 -11.40 -13.18 -15.08
CA VAL A 137 -11.88 -13.66 -13.78
C VAL A 137 -12.63 -12.57 -13.01
N ALA A 138 -12.10 -11.35 -12.93
CA ALA A 138 -12.76 -10.24 -12.25
C ALA A 138 -14.15 -9.94 -12.86
N LEU A 139 -14.25 -9.98 -14.19
CA LEU A 139 -15.52 -9.85 -14.93
C LEU A 139 -16.49 -10.98 -14.62
N ALA A 140 -16.02 -12.23 -14.56
CA ALA A 140 -16.86 -13.38 -14.22
C ALA A 140 -17.48 -13.22 -12.82
N TYR A 141 -16.69 -12.77 -11.84
CA TYR A 141 -17.20 -12.47 -10.50
C TYR A 141 -18.20 -11.31 -10.48
N GLN A 142 -17.98 -10.25 -11.26
CA GLN A 142 -18.93 -9.15 -11.39
C GLN A 142 -20.27 -9.62 -12.00
N GLN A 143 -20.22 -10.56 -12.94
CA GLN A 143 -21.38 -11.08 -13.66
C GLN A 143 -22.05 -12.28 -12.98
N GLY A 144 -21.42 -12.85 -11.94
CA GLY A 144 -21.89 -14.08 -11.28
C GLY A 144 -21.76 -15.32 -12.16
N THR A 145 -20.82 -15.34 -13.10
CA THR A 145 -20.56 -16.48 -14.00
C THR A 145 -19.35 -17.30 -13.52
N ALA A 146 -19.16 -18.49 -14.11
CA ALA A 146 -18.01 -19.32 -13.80
C ALA A 146 -16.71 -18.63 -14.26
N ALA A 147 -15.79 -18.41 -13.32
CA ALA A 147 -14.48 -17.84 -13.62
C ALA A 147 -13.65 -18.80 -14.49
N PRO A 148 -12.91 -18.29 -15.50
CA PRO A 148 -11.96 -19.12 -16.23
C PRO A 148 -10.87 -19.62 -15.28
N VAL A 149 -10.53 -20.89 -15.43
CA VAL A 149 -9.46 -21.58 -14.69
C VAL A 149 -8.55 -22.22 -15.73
N GLY A 150 -7.25 -22.12 -15.52
CA GLY A 150 -6.26 -22.66 -16.44
C GLY A 150 -5.94 -24.13 -16.19
N PRO A 151 -5.22 -24.78 -17.12
CA PRO A 151 -4.79 -26.18 -16.97
C PRO A 151 -3.87 -26.40 -15.76
N GLY A 152 -3.26 -25.34 -15.21
CA GLY A 152 -2.26 -25.39 -14.16
C GLY A 152 -0.89 -25.75 -14.68
N PHE A 153 0.08 -25.88 -13.77
CA PHE A 153 1.45 -26.22 -14.14
C PHE A 153 1.59 -27.76 -14.27
N PRO A 154 2.20 -28.29 -15.35
CA PRO A 154 2.36 -29.73 -15.52
C PRO A 154 3.07 -30.40 -14.33
N GLY A 155 2.45 -31.46 -13.79
CA GLY A 155 2.98 -32.21 -12.65
C GLY A 155 2.68 -31.60 -11.28
N ALA A 156 2.04 -30.43 -11.22
CA ALA A 156 1.45 -29.95 -9.98
C ALA A 156 0.24 -30.83 -9.63
N LEU A 157 0.19 -31.35 -8.39
CA LEU A 157 -1.03 -31.95 -7.87
C LEU A 157 -2.08 -30.82 -7.79
N GLN A 158 -3.12 -30.89 -8.62
CA GLN A 158 -4.23 -29.93 -8.56
C GLN A 158 -4.86 -29.98 -7.17
N ALA A 159 -4.63 -28.96 -6.35
CA ALA A 159 -5.50 -28.66 -5.23
C ALA A 159 -6.79 -28.10 -5.83
N VAL A 160 -7.76 -28.99 -6.08
CA VAL A 160 -9.09 -28.62 -6.55
C VAL A 160 -9.69 -27.67 -5.51
N ALA A 161 -9.87 -26.41 -5.89
CA ALA A 161 -10.63 -25.42 -5.15
C ALA A 161 -12.12 -25.80 -5.21
N ALA A 162 -12.56 -26.68 -4.32
CA ALA A 162 -13.95 -26.68 -3.87
C ALA A 162 -13.99 -25.75 -2.64
N GLY A 163 -14.50 -24.53 -2.84
CA GLY A 163 -14.87 -23.66 -1.72
C GLY A 163 -15.80 -24.41 -0.76
N PRO A 164 -15.74 -24.15 0.56
CA PRO A 164 -16.64 -24.83 1.49
C PRO A 164 -18.07 -24.42 1.16
N ALA A 165 -18.85 -25.38 0.66
CA ALA A 165 -20.29 -25.31 0.64
C ALA A 165 -20.75 -25.17 2.10
N THR A 166 -21.30 -24.01 2.44
CA THR A 166 -22.00 -23.77 3.70
C THR A 166 -23.19 -24.73 3.80
N PRO A 167 -23.24 -25.63 4.80
CA PRO A 167 -24.49 -26.30 5.14
C PRO A 167 -25.37 -25.29 5.87
N GLY A 168 -26.61 -25.13 5.40
CA GLY A 168 -27.59 -24.21 5.96
C GLY A 168 -27.78 -24.41 7.47
N VAL A 169 -27.68 -23.31 8.21
CA VAL A 169 -28.21 -23.23 9.57
C VAL A 169 -29.47 -22.40 9.50
N ALA A 170 -30.58 -23.07 9.78
CA ALA A 170 -31.90 -22.52 9.90
C ALA A 170 -31.93 -21.33 10.89
N ALA A 171 -32.67 -20.30 10.50
CA ALA A 171 -33.10 -19.25 11.40
C ALA A 171 -33.92 -19.82 12.56
N PRO A 172 -33.78 -19.25 13.78
CA PRO A 172 -34.89 -19.16 14.69
C PRO A 172 -35.36 -17.71 14.84
N ALA A 173 -36.68 -17.62 14.96
CA ALA A 173 -37.49 -16.43 15.10
C ALA A 173 -37.15 -15.57 16.32
N ALA A 174 -37.45 -14.28 16.19
CA ALA A 174 -37.56 -13.31 17.27
C ALA A 174 -38.60 -13.70 18.32
N PRO A 175 -38.52 -13.09 19.52
CA PRO A 175 -39.68 -12.34 19.98
C PRO A 175 -39.35 -10.93 20.46
N ALA A 176 -40.39 -10.11 20.46
CA ALA A 176 -40.40 -8.66 20.65
C ALA A 176 -40.59 -8.20 22.11
N GLY A 177 -40.22 -6.94 22.35
CA GLY A 177 -40.67 -6.06 23.47
C GLY A 177 -39.65 -5.92 24.61
N GLN A 178 -39.29 -4.75 25.14
CA GLN A 178 -39.79 -3.36 25.05
C GLN A 178 -38.70 -2.40 25.64
N PRO A 179 -38.87 -1.06 25.61
CA PRO A 179 -37.79 -0.07 25.52
C PRO A 179 -37.35 0.55 26.86
N VAL A 180 -36.13 1.10 26.91
CA VAL A 180 -35.72 2.05 27.98
C VAL A 180 -34.86 3.19 27.39
N GLN A 181 -35.20 4.43 27.80
CA GLN A 181 -34.70 5.75 27.40
C GLN A 181 -33.35 6.16 28.06
N PRO A 182 -32.72 7.31 27.70
CA PRO A 182 -31.27 7.54 27.83
C PRO A 182 -30.78 8.50 28.96
N ALA A 183 -29.44 8.55 29.09
CA ALA A 183 -28.54 9.60 29.66
C ALA A 183 -28.28 9.60 31.19
N PRO A 184 -27.21 10.26 31.72
CA PRO A 184 -26.14 11.07 31.11
C PRO A 184 -24.69 10.75 31.58
N ALA A 185 -23.75 11.57 31.10
CA ALA A 185 -22.30 11.56 31.33
C ALA A 185 -21.82 11.78 32.78
N ALA A 186 -20.66 11.23 33.13
CA ALA A 186 -19.71 11.85 34.06
C ALA A 186 -18.31 11.22 33.94
N SER A 187 -17.31 12.10 33.85
CA SER A 187 -15.87 11.85 33.94
C SER A 187 -15.48 11.00 35.14
N ARG A 188 -14.43 10.19 34.99
CA ARG A 188 -13.47 9.91 36.07
C ARG A 188 -12.09 9.61 35.50
N LEU A 189 -11.17 10.52 35.83
CA LEU A 189 -9.73 10.33 35.86
C LEU A 189 -9.37 9.03 36.59
N LEU A 190 -8.49 8.23 36.00
CA LEU A 190 -7.54 7.40 36.74
C LEU A 190 -6.19 7.47 36.01
N ALA A 191 -5.19 7.88 36.78
CA ALA A 191 -3.79 7.97 36.43
C ALA A 191 -3.09 6.62 36.66
N GLU A 192 -1.82 6.60 36.24
CA GLU A 192 -0.71 5.68 36.57
C GLU A 192 -0.46 4.50 35.60
N PRO A 193 0.81 4.02 35.49
CA PRO A 193 2.06 4.78 35.41
C PRO A 193 2.94 4.34 34.23
N ALA A 194 3.94 5.18 33.93
CA ALA A 194 4.99 4.95 32.94
C ALA A 194 5.81 3.69 33.26
N LEU A 195 6.05 2.86 32.24
CA LEU A 195 7.00 1.76 32.32
C LEU A 195 7.47 1.34 30.92
N PHE A 196 8.20 2.22 30.23
CA PHE A 196 9.10 1.79 29.17
C PHE A 196 10.40 2.55 29.26
N GLY A 197 11.42 1.81 29.66
CA GLY A 197 12.81 2.24 29.61
C GLY A 197 13.25 2.36 28.16
N GLU A 198 14.03 3.40 27.92
CA GLU A 198 14.84 3.58 26.75
C GLU A 198 15.84 2.42 26.60
N SER A 199 16.08 2.04 25.35
CA SER A 199 17.38 1.62 24.82
C SER A 199 17.23 1.43 23.33
N GLY A 200 17.64 2.46 22.58
CA GLY A 200 17.71 2.44 21.14
C GLY A 200 18.86 1.57 20.64
N ILE A 201 18.69 1.00 19.45
CA ILE A 201 19.77 0.72 18.51
C ILE A 201 19.17 0.88 17.11
N PHE A 202 19.20 2.10 16.57
CA PHE A 202 19.47 2.42 15.16
C PHE A 202 19.67 3.94 15.10
N GLY A 203 20.92 4.35 15.38
CA GLY A 203 21.36 5.72 15.25
C GLY A 203 21.49 6.11 13.78
N GLN A 204 20.53 6.89 13.32
CA GLN A 204 20.83 8.10 12.59
C GLN A 204 20.20 9.21 13.44
N ALA A 205 20.99 10.19 13.85
CA ALA A 205 20.50 11.28 14.69
C ALA A 205 19.33 11.95 13.97
N ASP A 206 18.11 11.71 14.46
CA ASP A 206 16.97 12.54 14.15
C ASP A 206 17.32 13.92 14.66
N LEU A 207 17.31 14.90 13.75
CA LEU A 207 17.51 16.33 13.96
C LEU A 207 16.56 16.91 15.03
N PHE A 208 15.66 16.10 15.58
CA PHE A 208 14.64 16.44 16.56
C PHE A 208 14.90 15.86 17.96
N SER A 209 15.91 14.99 18.16
CA SER A 209 16.24 14.46 19.49
C SER A 209 16.92 15.48 20.41
N GLU A 210 17.56 16.52 19.87
CA GLU A 210 18.13 17.63 20.65
C GLU A 210 17.10 18.71 21.01
N LEU A 211 15.85 18.58 20.55
CA LEU A 211 14.75 19.51 20.83
C LEU A 211 13.84 19.06 21.97
N ASP A 212 14.05 17.87 22.53
CA ASP A 212 13.09 17.24 23.45
C ASP A 212 13.35 17.51 24.94
N ASP A 213 14.48 18.12 25.34
CA ASP A 213 14.81 18.27 26.77
C ASP A 213 14.96 19.71 27.29
N GLU A 214 14.74 20.75 26.48
CA GLU A 214 14.69 22.12 26.99
C GLU A 214 13.37 22.83 26.65
N ILE A 215 12.54 22.98 27.70
CA ILE A 215 11.45 23.96 27.88
C ILE A 215 10.04 23.49 27.49
N ARG A 216 9.17 23.34 28.50
CA ARG A 216 7.74 23.69 28.37
C ARG A 216 7.43 24.79 29.39
N PRO A 217 6.86 25.91 28.94
CA PRO A 217 5.43 25.96 28.66
C PRO A 217 5.12 26.52 27.26
N GLY A 218 4.41 25.73 26.45
CA GLY A 218 4.06 26.05 25.06
C GLY A 218 4.74 25.09 24.10
N GLY A 219 4.05 24.02 23.72
CA GLY A 219 4.54 23.13 22.66
C GLY A 219 4.68 23.90 21.34
N ILE A 220 5.51 23.38 20.43
CA ILE A 220 5.65 23.91 19.07
C ILE A 220 4.23 24.10 18.48
N PRO A 221 3.87 25.30 17.98
CA PRO A 221 2.59 25.52 17.31
C PRO A 221 2.35 24.46 16.23
N ALA A 222 1.11 23.99 16.10
CA ALA A 222 0.79 22.91 15.15
C ALA A 222 1.11 23.31 13.70
N GLU A 223 1.05 24.60 13.40
CA GLU A 223 1.45 25.25 12.16
C GLU A 223 2.93 25.01 11.85
N ASP A 224 3.79 25.20 12.85
CA ASP A 224 5.23 25.00 12.73
C ASP A 224 5.57 23.51 12.59
N VAL A 225 4.86 22.64 13.33
CA VAL A 225 4.97 21.17 13.15
C VAL A 225 4.61 20.76 11.73
N VAL A 226 3.48 21.25 11.21
CA VAL A 226 3.01 20.95 9.86
C VAL A 226 3.96 21.52 8.80
N LEU A 227 4.52 22.70 9.01
CA LEU A 227 5.54 23.29 8.13
C LEU A 227 6.80 22.42 8.06
N GLU A 228 7.27 21.90 9.18
CA GLU A 228 8.42 20.99 9.21
C GLU A 228 8.13 19.65 8.53
N LEU A 229 6.93 19.08 8.71
CA LEU A 229 6.51 17.88 7.99
C LEU A 229 6.42 18.10 6.47
N GLU A 230 6.01 19.30 6.04
CA GLU A 230 6.02 19.67 4.62
C GLU A 230 7.46 19.80 4.09
N ARG A 231 8.35 20.45 4.85
CA ARG A 231 9.79 20.51 4.50
C ARG A 231 10.38 19.12 4.38
N GLU A 232 10.05 18.25 5.33
CA GLU A 232 10.49 16.86 5.32
C GLU A 232 10.01 16.11 4.07
N LEU A 233 8.72 16.21 3.73
CA LEU A 233 8.13 15.60 2.54
C LEU A 233 8.78 16.06 1.23
N LEU A 234 9.38 17.25 1.19
CA LEU A 234 10.04 17.79 0.01
C LEU A 234 11.50 17.36 -0.12
N ARG A 235 12.07 16.70 0.89
CA ARG A 235 13.46 16.22 0.82
C ARG A 235 13.58 15.01 -0.12
N PRO A 236 14.57 14.97 -1.03
CA PRO A 236 14.73 13.86 -1.98
C PRO A 236 14.93 12.49 -1.31
N ASP A 237 15.66 12.43 -0.20
CA ASP A 237 15.89 11.19 0.55
C ASP A 237 14.61 10.66 1.18
N VAL A 238 13.75 11.56 1.69
CA VAL A 238 12.43 11.20 2.22
C VAL A 238 11.51 10.76 1.07
N ARG A 239 11.49 11.49 -0.05
CA ARG A 239 10.65 11.14 -1.22
C ARG A 239 11.03 9.80 -1.84
N ALA A 240 12.30 9.40 -1.74
CA ALA A 240 12.76 8.08 -2.14
C ALA A 240 12.39 6.97 -1.15
N ASP A 241 12.00 7.30 0.08
CA ASP A 241 11.52 6.36 1.10
C ASP A 241 9.98 6.31 1.12
N ILE A 242 9.41 5.38 0.34
CA ILE A 242 7.96 5.12 0.32
C ILE A 242 7.39 4.87 1.72
N GLY A 243 8.15 4.24 2.61
CA GLY A 243 7.73 3.98 3.98
C GLY A 243 7.50 5.30 4.72
N ARG A 244 8.45 6.23 4.62
CA ARG A 244 8.33 7.54 5.26
C ARG A 244 7.28 8.43 4.60
N VAL A 245 7.25 8.51 3.26
CA VAL A 245 6.19 9.25 2.54
C VAL A 245 4.82 8.69 2.90
N GLY A 246 4.68 7.36 2.96
CA GLY A 246 3.43 6.70 3.33
C GLY A 246 2.96 7.01 4.75
N VAL A 247 3.86 7.39 5.66
CA VAL A 247 3.55 7.87 7.01
C VAL A 247 3.09 9.33 6.99
N LEU A 248 3.63 10.16 6.09
CA LEU A 248 3.26 11.57 5.93
C LEU A 248 1.93 11.77 5.21
N LEU A 249 1.60 10.90 4.24
CA LEU A 249 0.35 10.99 3.50
C LEU A 249 -0.84 10.40 4.26
N HIS A 250 -1.97 11.12 4.24
CA HIS A 250 -3.26 10.62 4.72
C HIS A 250 -3.74 9.45 3.83
N PRO A 251 -4.43 8.42 4.35
CA PRO A 251 -4.97 7.31 3.54
C PRO A 251 -5.78 7.78 2.32
N ASP A 252 -6.62 8.80 2.51
CA ASP A 252 -7.42 9.43 1.45
C ASP A 252 -6.68 10.57 0.72
N PHE A 253 -5.34 10.59 0.71
CA PHE A 253 -4.58 11.64 0.05
C PHE A 253 -4.94 11.76 -1.43
N ALA A 254 -5.01 13.01 -1.89
CA ALA A 254 -5.18 13.35 -3.29
C ALA A 254 -4.30 14.55 -3.67
N GLU A 255 -3.79 14.55 -4.90
CA GLU A 255 -3.09 15.71 -5.47
C GLU A 255 -3.60 16.01 -6.88
N ILE A 256 -3.70 17.30 -7.20
CA ILE A 256 -3.89 17.75 -8.58
C ILE A 256 -2.56 18.34 -9.03
N GLY A 257 -1.88 17.62 -9.92
CA GLY A 257 -0.59 18.03 -10.46
C GLY A 257 -0.72 19.21 -11.42
N SER A 258 0.40 19.84 -11.76
CA SER A 258 0.45 21.00 -12.68
C SER A 258 -0.10 20.72 -14.08
N SER A 259 -0.12 19.45 -14.51
CA SER A 259 -0.74 19.01 -15.77
C SER A 259 -2.27 18.85 -15.69
N GLY A 260 -2.86 19.05 -14.51
CA GLY A 260 -4.26 18.71 -14.22
C GLY A 260 -4.49 17.23 -13.92
N ARG A 261 -3.45 16.39 -13.94
CA ARG A 261 -3.56 14.98 -13.55
C ARG A 261 -3.95 14.86 -12.09
N TYR A 262 -4.94 14.02 -11.82
CA TYR A 262 -5.32 13.61 -10.48
C TYR A 262 -4.44 12.45 -10.00
N TRP A 263 -3.89 12.58 -8.79
CA TRP A 263 -3.02 11.62 -8.15
C TRP A 263 -3.67 11.12 -6.87
N THR A 264 -3.78 9.81 -6.72
CA THR A 264 -4.14 9.17 -5.45
C THR A 264 -2.88 8.94 -4.61
N ARG A 265 -3.06 8.60 -3.33
CA ARG A 265 -1.97 8.19 -2.44
C ARG A 265 -1.05 7.16 -3.07
N ASP A 266 -1.61 6.06 -3.55
CA ASP A 266 -0.82 4.95 -4.08
C ASP A 266 -0.12 5.34 -5.38
N ALA A 267 -0.79 6.10 -6.26
CA ALA A 267 -0.18 6.62 -7.49
C ALA A 267 0.96 7.60 -7.21
N MET A 268 0.85 8.42 -6.16
CA MET A 268 1.91 9.33 -5.72
C MET A 268 3.11 8.55 -5.17
N LEU A 269 2.88 7.58 -4.28
CA LEU A 269 3.96 6.75 -3.72
C LEU A 269 4.74 6.02 -4.82
N MET A 270 4.05 5.50 -5.83
CA MET A 270 4.68 4.89 -7.00
C MET A 270 5.51 5.90 -7.81
N ALA A 271 4.94 7.07 -8.12
CA ALA A 271 5.65 8.08 -8.91
C ALA A 271 6.92 8.61 -8.22
N LEU A 272 6.91 8.73 -6.89
CA LEU A 272 8.08 9.16 -6.13
C LEU A 272 9.16 8.10 -6.01
N GLU A 273 8.82 6.82 -6.13
CA GLU A 273 9.83 5.76 -6.22
C GLU A 273 10.57 5.81 -7.56
N GLU A 274 9.86 6.05 -8.66
CA GLU A 274 10.45 6.16 -10.00
C GLU A 274 11.30 7.43 -10.14
N ASN A 275 10.78 8.53 -9.62
CA ASN A 275 11.46 9.81 -9.62
C ASN A 275 11.10 10.57 -8.33
N PRO A 276 11.98 10.56 -7.32
CA PRO A 276 11.71 11.28 -6.07
C PRO A 276 11.58 12.79 -6.26
N GLY A 277 11.92 13.29 -7.46
CA GLY A 277 11.95 14.70 -7.79
C GLY A 277 13.30 15.30 -7.44
N GLU A 278 13.49 16.54 -7.91
CA GLU A 278 14.67 17.29 -7.53
C GLU A 278 14.53 17.90 -6.13
N ALA A 279 15.68 18.26 -5.53
CA ALA A 279 15.68 19.02 -4.30
C ALA A 279 15.01 20.38 -4.52
N VAL A 280 14.07 20.72 -3.65
CA VAL A 280 13.37 22.00 -3.66
C VAL A 280 13.55 22.72 -2.33
N VAL A 281 13.62 24.05 -2.38
CA VAL A 281 13.59 24.90 -1.19
C VAL A 281 12.16 25.37 -0.99
N LEU A 282 11.64 25.19 0.23
CA LEU A 282 10.33 25.70 0.63
C LEU A 282 10.47 27.09 1.26
N GLU A 283 9.75 28.05 0.70
CA GLU A 283 9.55 29.40 1.22
C GLU A 283 8.10 29.56 1.67
N PRO A 284 7.81 29.61 2.99
CA PRO A 284 6.44 29.69 3.49
C PRO A 284 5.80 31.03 3.14
N LEU A 285 4.53 31.00 2.74
CA LEU A 285 3.72 32.21 2.51
C LEU A 285 2.68 32.38 3.61
N SER A 286 1.95 31.31 3.95
CA SER A 286 0.99 31.28 5.06
C SER A 286 0.85 29.88 5.64
N ALA A 287 0.52 29.81 6.93
CA ALA A 287 0.11 28.61 7.64
C ALA A 287 -1.19 28.91 8.39
N ASP A 288 -2.31 28.68 7.73
CA ASP A 288 -3.63 29.04 8.22
C ASP A 288 -4.27 27.85 8.94
N ARG A 289 -4.49 27.99 10.25
CA ARG A 289 -5.27 27.00 11.01
C ARG A 289 -6.75 27.16 10.68
N LEU A 290 -7.32 26.17 10.01
CA LEU A 290 -8.74 26.14 9.64
C LEU A 290 -9.61 25.58 10.78
N SER A 291 -9.06 24.65 11.56
CA SER A 291 -9.64 24.10 12.79
C SER A 291 -8.55 23.55 13.71
N ASP A 292 -8.91 23.04 14.89
CA ASP A 292 -7.98 22.35 15.79
C ASP A 292 -7.32 21.11 15.16
N THR A 293 -7.89 20.59 14.08
CA THR A 293 -7.45 19.37 13.40
C THR A 293 -7.15 19.58 11.92
N SER A 294 -7.14 20.81 11.41
CA SER A 294 -6.80 21.08 10.01
C SER A 294 -6.04 22.39 9.80
N ILE A 295 -4.98 22.31 9.00
CA ILE A 295 -4.10 23.43 8.66
C ILE A 295 -3.95 23.47 7.13
N LEU A 296 -4.10 24.66 6.57
CA LEU A 296 -3.79 24.95 5.18
C LEU A 296 -2.45 25.68 5.12
N LEU A 297 -1.46 25.05 4.51
CA LEU A 297 -0.23 25.73 4.15
C LEU A 297 -0.33 26.28 2.74
N THR A 298 0.21 27.47 2.54
CA THR A 298 0.55 28.01 1.22
C THR A 298 2.01 28.42 1.24
N TYR A 299 2.72 28.07 0.18
CA TYR A 299 4.16 28.26 0.13
C TYR A 299 4.66 28.28 -1.32
N ARG A 300 5.88 28.77 -1.52
CA ARG A 300 6.60 28.70 -2.79
C ARG A 300 7.65 27.61 -2.71
N THR A 301 7.76 26.81 -3.78
CA THR A 301 8.91 25.93 -3.99
C THR A 301 9.84 26.51 -5.03
N VAL A 302 11.12 26.55 -4.71
CA VAL A 302 12.20 26.96 -5.61
C VAL A 302 13.06 25.74 -5.94
N ALA A 303 13.12 25.39 -7.21
CA ALA A 303 13.84 24.23 -7.73
C ALA A 303 14.75 24.66 -8.89
N ARG A 304 15.61 23.77 -9.41
CA ARG A 304 16.43 24.13 -10.59
C ARG A 304 15.57 24.27 -11.84
N SER A 305 14.48 23.53 -11.93
CA SER A 305 13.54 23.57 -13.07
C SER A 305 12.62 24.79 -13.06
N GLY A 306 12.53 25.53 -11.96
CA GLY A 306 11.67 26.71 -11.86
C GLY A 306 11.07 26.91 -10.46
N THR A 307 10.09 27.80 -10.39
CA THR A 307 9.35 28.10 -9.15
C THR A 307 7.89 27.71 -9.30
N ALA A 308 7.25 27.36 -8.18
CA ALA A 308 5.82 27.04 -8.16
C ALA A 308 5.19 27.48 -6.84
N LEU A 309 3.97 27.99 -6.92
CA LEU A 309 3.10 28.22 -5.78
C LEU A 309 2.38 26.92 -5.42
N ARG A 310 2.38 26.56 -4.15
CA ARG A 310 1.79 25.33 -3.64
C ARG A 310 0.81 25.60 -2.52
N SER A 311 -0.19 24.75 -2.44
CA SER A 311 -1.10 24.67 -1.31
C SER A 311 -1.18 23.22 -0.82
N SER A 312 -1.13 23.04 0.49
CA SER A 312 -1.29 21.73 1.12
C SER A 312 -2.24 21.78 2.31
N LEU A 313 -3.17 20.84 2.34
CA LEU A 313 -4.10 20.65 3.45
C LEU A 313 -3.61 19.50 4.31
N TRP A 314 -3.28 19.81 5.56
CA TRP A 314 -2.89 18.83 6.57
C TRP A 314 -4.04 18.61 7.55
N VAL A 315 -4.23 17.36 7.96
CA VAL A 315 -5.26 16.96 8.94
C VAL A 315 -4.63 16.15 10.06
N LEU A 316 -5.13 16.35 11.28
CA LEU A 316 -4.72 15.58 12.46
C LEU A 316 -5.50 14.26 12.50
N ASP A 317 -4.83 13.13 12.25
CA ASP A 317 -5.39 11.78 12.34
C ASP A 317 -4.74 11.02 13.49
N ARG A 318 -5.52 10.77 14.56
CA ARG A 318 -5.10 9.99 15.76
C ARG A 318 -3.74 10.42 16.30
N ASP A 319 -3.61 11.72 16.56
CA ASP A 319 -2.42 12.40 17.09
C ASP A 319 -1.25 12.60 16.10
N GLN A 320 -1.46 12.34 14.81
CA GLN A 320 -0.45 12.59 13.80
C GLN A 320 -0.97 13.49 12.66
N TRP A 321 -0.26 14.57 12.37
CA TRP A 321 -0.52 15.39 11.20
C TRP A 321 -0.17 14.64 9.92
N ARG A 322 -1.10 14.63 8.97
CA ARG A 322 -0.96 13.95 7.68
C ARG A 322 -1.45 14.83 6.53
N LEU A 323 -0.74 14.79 5.42
CA LEU A 323 -1.09 15.51 4.21
C LEU A 323 -2.33 14.88 3.57
N ARG A 324 -3.44 15.63 3.49
CA ARG A 324 -4.73 15.18 2.94
C ARG A 324 -4.94 15.61 1.50
N PHE A 325 -4.42 16.78 1.12
CA PHE A 325 -4.53 17.28 -0.23
C PHE A 325 -3.34 18.16 -0.60
N HIS A 326 -2.90 18.09 -1.84
CA HIS A 326 -1.83 18.94 -2.38
C HIS A 326 -2.19 19.48 -3.76
N GLN A 327 -1.78 20.71 -4.06
CA GLN A 327 -1.80 21.29 -5.40
C GLN A 327 -0.57 22.18 -5.62
N GLY A 328 -0.03 22.17 -6.84
CA GLY A 328 1.03 23.08 -7.27
C GLY A 328 0.73 23.76 -8.61
N THR A 329 0.98 25.06 -8.69
CA THR A 329 0.89 25.86 -9.92
C THR A 329 2.27 26.45 -10.23
N PRO A 330 2.90 26.10 -11.37
CA PRO A 330 4.15 26.71 -11.79
C PRO A 330 4.02 28.22 -11.95
N GLU A 331 5.03 28.96 -11.52
CA GLU A 331 5.13 30.39 -11.75
C GLU A 331 5.81 30.63 -13.10
N LYS A 332 5.27 31.59 -13.86
CA LYS A 332 5.73 31.92 -15.21
C LYS A 332 6.91 32.88 -15.19
#